data_AF-A0A3N2REG1-F1
#
_entry.id   AF-A0A3N2REG1-F1
#
_cell.length_a   1.000
_cell.length_b   1.000
_cell.length_c   1.000
_cell.angle_alpha   90.00
_cell.angle_beta   90.00
_cell.angle_gamma   90.00
#
_symmetry.space_group_name_H-M   'P 1'
#
loop_
_entity.id
_entity.type
_entity.pdbx_description
1 polymer ?
#
loop_
_entity_poly.entity_id
_entity_poly.type
_entity_poly.pdbx_seq_one_letter_code
_entity_poly.pdbx_strand_id
1 'polypeptide(L)'
;MPGRTLSQWLLAAGLAAAAFAAPAQPQVICQAPQGGQVPCPSPFGEAYAQMAEVGRQAEERRAREWADDKAGREADYWGAIAVLAPTGEAVNVGFESQPQWAFGPLRRACNMRYGCDVAVLYKNTCVAIARGDRGQMFLADDPKPQQASAAASQACAQAGGGACKVAKNELTCSGFDYIDSITGEGGIGQKSLFSKWRKLRFDMAAKVGGDIVVQPPAATYNPRLRRALAQPKADRAGLRNRDVRDDAVWSRAGLTPAPDLWLAFAFSGSGQIGLGLDRDDDSAVSAARSKCQERDCEIALRAHSGQCYAIVQGVSPQARLHAVALIGRTPEEAQKASLKQCAAGASDCSVAVAECVE
;
A
#
# COMPACT_ATOMS: atom_id res chain seq x y z
N MET A 1 -41.57 -2.09 -39.06
CA MET A 1 -42.45 -1.15 -38.33
C MET A 1 -43.41 -1.95 -37.47
N PRO A 2 -43.79 -1.54 -36.25
CA PRO A 2 -43.24 -0.51 -35.35
C PRO A 2 -42.61 -1.17 -34.08
N GLY A 3 -41.79 -0.56 -33.23
CA GLY A 3 -41.71 0.83 -32.80
C GLY A 3 -42.03 0.89 -31.30
N ARG A 4 -41.03 1.13 -30.45
CA ARG A 4 -41.12 1.55 -29.03
C ARG A 4 -39.71 1.96 -28.57
N THR A 5 -39.23 3.13 -29.00
CA THR A 5 -39.17 4.40 -28.24
C THR A 5 -38.28 4.35 -27.00
N LEU A 6 -37.06 4.87 -27.19
CA LEU A 6 -36.25 5.59 -26.20
C LEU A 6 -37.12 6.63 -25.48
N SER A 7 -37.37 6.44 -24.19
CA SER A 7 -37.66 7.46 -23.17
C SER A 7 -38.11 6.75 -21.89
N GLN A 8 -37.76 7.32 -20.73
CA GLN A 8 -38.10 6.87 -19.37
C GLN A 8 -37.13 5.83 -18.80
N TRP A 9 -36.06 6.32 -18.17
CA TRP A 9 -35.71 6.09 -16.75
C TRP A 9 -34.60 7.09 -16.37
N LEU A 10 -34.93 8.37 -16.49
CA LEU A 10 -34.28 9.48 -15.79
C LEU A 10 -35.36 9.97 -14.81
N LEU A 11 -35.30 9.56 -13.55
CA LEU A 11 -35.98 10.15 -12.39
C LEU A 11 -35.87 9.20 -11.19
N ALA A 12 -34.81 9.35 -10.40
CA ALA A 12 -34.78 9.13 -8.95
C ALA A 12 -33.42 9.58 -8.37
N ALA A 13 -33.00 10.79 -8.69
CA ALA A 13 -31.99 11.52 -7.93
C ALA A 13 -32.72 12.64 -7.20
N GLY A 14 -33.32 12.30 -6.07
CA GLY A 14 -34.09 13.25 -5.26
C GLY A 14 -34.20 12.74 -3.84
N LEU A 15 -33.75 13.59 -2.91
CA LEU A 15 -33.89 13.51 -1.44
C LEU A 15 -32.84 12.60 -0.76
N ALA A 16 -32.01 13.05 0.18
CA ALA A 16 -32.12 14.21 1.04
C ALA A 16 -30.73 14.78 1.37
N ALA A 17 -30.41 15.95 0.79
CA ALA A 17 -29.69 16.95 1.56
C ALA A 17 -30.69 17.43 2.61
N ALA A 18 -30.61 16.90 3.83
CA ALA A 18 -31.25 17.54 4.97
C ALA A 18 -30.52 18.87 5.20
N ALA A 19 -30.89 19.89 4.43
CA ALA A 19 -30.64 21.26 4.79
C ALA A 19 -31.28 21.42 6.16
N PHE A 20 -30.47 21.54 7.21
CA PHE A 20 -30.90 22.14 8.45
C PHE A 20 -31.29 23.58 8.11
N ALA A 21 -32.51 23.76 7.61
CA ALA A 21 -33.16 25.05 7.62
C ALA A 21 -33.29 25.39 9.10
N ALA A 22 -32.38 26.24 9.59
CA ALA A 22 -32.52 26.84 10.89
C ALA A 22 -33.95 27.42 10.96
N PRO A 23 -34.72 27.14 12.04
CA PRO A 23 -36.06 27.69 12.16
C PRO A 23 -35.95 29.21 11.99
N ALA A 24 -36.73 29.78 11.07
CA ALA A 24 -36.74 31.21 10.81
C ALA A 24 -37.05 31.95 12.12
N GLN A 25 -36.02 32.48 12.78
CA GLN A 25 -36.21 33.22 14.01
C GLN A 25 -36.87 34.56 13.66
N PRO A 26 -37.89 35.00 14.43
CA PRO A 26 -38.50 36.30 14.23
C PRO A 26 -37.41 37.37 14.35
N GLN A 27 -37.20 38.15 13.29
CA GLN A 27 -36.21 39.22 13.28
C GLN A 27 -36.64 40.31 14.26
N VAL A 28 -35.92 40.43 15.37
CA VAL A 28 -36.13 41.53 16.32
C VAL A 28 -35.56 42.80 15.69
N ILE A 29 -36.43 43.79 15.47
CA ILE A 29 -36.05 45.08 14.88
C ILE A 29 -35.67 46.05 16.01
N CYS A 30 -34.47 46.62 15.95
CA CYS A 30 -33.98 47.64 16.86
C CYS A 30 -34.12 49.03 16.22
N GLN A 31 -34.39 50.06 17.03
CA GLN A 31 -34.31 51.45 16.57
C GLN A 31 -32.85 51.91 16.55
N ALA A 32 -32.37 52.33 15.39
CA ALA A 32 -31.09 53.00 15.25
C ALA A 32 -31.14 54.42 15.85
N PRO A 33 -30.00 54.97 16.31
CA PRO A 33 -29.94 56.30 16.91
C PRO A 33 -30.41 57.45 16.01
N GLN A 34 -30.49 57.23 14.70
CA GLN A 34 -30.94 58.21 13.70
C GLN A 34 -32.34 57.90 13.13
N GLY A 35 -33.15 57.10 13.83
CA GLY A 35 -34.57 56.89 13.49
C GLY A 35 -34.85 55.84 12.41
N GLY A 36 -33.84 55.09 11.97
CA GLY A 36 -34.01 53.93 11.09
C GLY A 36 -34.27 52.64 11.87
N GLN A 37 -35.08 51.73 11.32
CA GLN A 37 -35.21 50.37 11.83
C GLN A 37 -34.06 49.51 11.29
N VAL A 38 -33.22 48.95 12.17
CA VAL A 38 -32.15 48.03 11.79
C VAL A 38 -32.33 46.69 12.49
N PRO A 39 -32.05 45.55 11.84
CA PRO A 39 -32.07 44.25 12.51
C PRO A 39 -31.09 44.27 13.70
N CYS A 40 -31.55 43.90 14.89
CA CYS A 40 -30.65 43.77 16.03
C CYS A 40 -29.64 42.65 15.73
N PRO A 41 -28.33 42.83 15.94
CA PRO A 41 -27.40 41.71 15.92
C PRO A 41 -27.84 40.70 16.99
N SER A 42 -28.29 39.51 16.56
CA SER A 42 -28.67 38.45 17.48
C SER A 42 -27.45 38.06 18.32
N PRO A 43 -27.54 37.99 19.65
CA PRO A 43 -26.44 37.55 20.50
C PRO A 43 -26.05 36.08 20.23
N PHE A 44 -26.87 35.35 19.46
CA PHE A 44 -26.60 33.97 19.06
C PHE A 44 -26.07 33.84 17.63
N GLY A 45 -26.01 34.93 16.84
CA GLY A 45 -25.59 34.87 15.43
C GLY A 45 -24.18 34.28 15.24
N GLU A 46 -23.26 34.66 16.12
CA GLU A 46 -21.89 34.11 16.14
C GLU A 46 -21.87 32.64 16.57
N ALA A 47 -22.70 32.25 17.55
CA ALA A 47 -22.84 30.86 17.99
C ALA A 47 -23.40 29.94 16.90
N TYR A 48 -24.42 30.40 16.15
CA TYR A 48 -24.97 29.65 15.01
C TYR A 48 -23.97 29.55 13.84
N ALA A 49 -23.21 30.62 13.56
CA ALA A 49 -22.16 30.58 12.55
C ALA A 49 -21.04 29.60 12.92
N GLN A 50 -20.63 29.55 14.20
CA GLN A 50 -19.66 28.57 14.70
C GLN A 50 -20.20 27.14 14.61
N MET A 51 -21.46 26.89 14.97
CA MET A 51 -22.06 25.56 14.84
C MET A 51 -22.19 25.11 13.37
N ALA A 52 -22.54 26.02 12.46
CA ALA A 52 -22.59 25.74 11.03
C ALA A 52 -21.21 25.38 10.45
N GLU A 53 -20.15 26.09 10.86
CA GLU A 53 -18.77 25.80 10.44
C GLU A 53 -18.28 24.45 10.99
N VAL A 54 -18.58 24.12 12.26
CA VAL A 54 -18.28 22.80 12.84
C VAL A 54 -19.03 21.68 12.11
N GLY A 55 -20.29 21.93 11.73
CA GLY A 55 -21.10 21.02 10.91
C GLY A 55 -20.46 20.76 9.55
N ARG A 56 -20.08 21.83 8.83
CA ARG A 56 -19.40 21.76 7.53
C ARG A 56 -18.08 21.00 7.61
N GLN A 57 -17.23 21.31 8.60
CA GLN A 57 -15.96 20.60 8.81
C GLN A 57 -16.17 19.11 9.14
N ALA A 58 -17.23 18.77 9.88
CA ALA A 58 -17.57 17.38 10.17
C ALA A 58 -18.11 16.61 8.95
N GLU A 59 -18.78 17.29 8.03
CA GLU A 59 -19.21 16.73 6.74
C GLU A 59 -18.04 16.57 5.78
N GLU A 60 -17.18 17.58 5.64
CA GLU A 60 -15.96 17.50 4.82
C GLU A 60 -15.04 16.37 5.29
N ARG A 61 -14.88 16.21 6.62
CA ARG A 61 -14.12 15.08 7.18
C ARG A 61 -14.75 13.74 6.85
N ARG A 62 -16.08 13.60 6.98
CA ARG A 62 -16.80 12.37 6.63
C ARG A 62 -16.69 12.04 5.13
N ALA A 63 -16.77 13.05 4.28
CA ALA A 63 -16.63 12.88 2.84
C ALA A 63 -15.20 12.43 2.46
N ARG A 64 -14.17 12.98 3.11
CA ARG A 64 -12.78 12.53 2.94
C ARG A 64 -12.57 11.11 3.44
N GLU A 65 -13.03 10.80 4.65
CA GLU A 65 -12.94 9.44 5.21
C GLU A 65 -13.64 8.40 4.32
N TRP A 66 -14.79 8.75 3.73
CA TRP A 66 -15.49 7.91 2.77
C TRP A 66 -14.71 7.75 1.46
N ALA A 67 -14.14 8.84 0.93
CA ALA A 67 -13.34 8.79 -0.28
C ALA A 67 -12.07 7.93 -0.11
N ASP A 68 -11.38 8.06 1.04
CA ASP A 68 -10.20 7.27 1.38
C ASP A 68 -10.55 5.78 1.56
N ASP A 69 -11.67 5.47 2.23
CA ASP A 69 -12.17 4.10 2.39
C ASP A 69 -12.55 3.48 1.04
N LYS A 70 -13.26 4.22 0.19
CA LYS A 70 -13.59 3.79 -1.18
C LYS A 70 -12.34 3.52 -2.00
N ALA A 71 -11.38 4.45 -1.99
CA ALA A 71 -10.11 4.29 -2.70
C ALA A 71 -9.33 3.06 -2.18
N GLY A 72 -9.36 2.81 -0.88
CA GLY A 72 -8.77 1.61 -0.29
C GLY A 72 -9.46 0.32 -0.74
N ARG A 73 -10.79 0.28 -0.82
CA ARG A 73 -11.55 -0.92 -1.26
C ARG A 73 -11.36 -1.24 -2.74
N GLU A 74 -11.20 -0.22 -3.56
CA GLU A 74 -10.97 -0.33 -5.00
C GLU A 74 -9.51 -0.65 -5.36
N ALA A 75 -8.59 -0.56 -4.38
CA ALA A 75 -7.17 -0.81 -4.57
C ALA A 75 -6.83 -2.30 -4.69
N ASP A 76 -5.81 -2.56 -5.51
CA ASP A 76 -5.20 -3.88 -5.64
C ASP A 76 -4.06 -4.01 -4.62
N TYR A 77 -4.26 -4.85 -3.60
CA TYR A 77 -3.17 -5.17 -2.68
C TYR A 77 -2.61 -6.54 -2.99
N TRP A 78 -1.30 -6.55 -3.14
CA TRP A 78 -0.50 -7.69 -3.50
C TRP A 78 0.22 -8.25 -2.28
N GLY A 79 0.43 -9.55 -2.31
CA GLY A 79 1.31 -10.27 -1.42
C GLY A 79 2.00 -11.38 -2.19
N ALA A 80 3.13 -11.85 -1.68
CA ALA A 80 3.85 -12.95 -2.28
C ALA A 80 4.57 -13.78 -1.23
N ILE A 81 4.79 -15.05 -1.56
CA ILE A 81 5.60 -15.96 -0.76
C ILE A 81 6.72 -16.47 -1.65
N ALA A 82 7.96 -16.34 -1.18
CA ALA A 82 9.12 -16.96 -1.79
C ALA A 82 9.68 -18.06 -0.89
N VAL A 83 10.18 -19.12 -1.50
CA VAL A 83 10.61 -20.32 -0.80
C VAL A 83 11.97 -20.77 -1.33
N LEU A 84 12.86 -21.17 -0.43
CA LEU A 84 14.10 -21.84 -0.76
C LEU A 84 13.81 -23.33 -1.00
N ALA A 85 13.80 -23.76 -2.27
CA ALA A 85 13.35 -25.10 -2.67
C ALA A 85 14.04 -26.26 -1.92
N PRO A 86 15.38 -26.26 -1.70
CA PRO A 86 16.03 -27.36 -0.98
C PRO A 86 15.66 -27.45 0.51
N THR A 87 15.42 -26.33 1.19
CA THR A 87 15.17 -26.33 2.64
C THR A 87 13.69 -26.24 3.01
N GLY A 88 12.88 -25.65 2.13
CA GLY A 88 11.50 -25.27 2.41
C GLY A 88 11.38 -24.05 3.34
N GLU A 89 12.44 -23.26 3.51
CA GLU A 89 12.38 -21.99 4.23
C GLU A 89 11.58 -20.98 3.40
N ALA A 90 10.55 -20.39 4.01
CA ALA A 90 9.65 -19.47 3.35
C ALA A 90 9.83 -18.05 3.90
N VAL A 91 9.78 -17.08 3.01
CA VAL A 91 9.66 -15.65 3.32
C VAL A 91 8.35 -15.17 2.70
N ASN A 92 7.57 -14.43 3.47
CA ASN A 92 6.32 -13.83 3.03
C ASN A 92 6.41 -12.31 3.08
N VAL A 93 5.82 -11.66 2.08
CA VAL A 93 5.54 -10.23 2.04
C VAL A 93 4.05 -10.08 1.79
N GLY A 94 3.37 -9.34 2.65
CA GLY A 94 1.96 -9.03 2.48
C GLY A 94 1.75 -7.53 2.52
N PHE A 95 0.76 -7.05 1.77
CA PHE A 95 0.25 -5.68 1.80
C PHE A 95 1.10 -4.66 1.01
N GLU A 96 1.20 -4.86 -0.30
CA GLU A 96 1.84 -3.93 -1.23
C GLU A 96 0.82 -3.41 -2.26
N SER A 97 0.88 -2.12 -2.63
CA SER A 97 -0.05 -1.52 -3.58
C SER A 97 0.24 -1.87 -5.05
N GLN A 98 1.37 -2.52 -5.33
CA GLN A 98 1.77 -2.93 -6.68
C GLN A 98 2.43 -4.32 -6.63
N PRO A 99 2.25 -5.16 -7.67
CA PRO A 99 2.81 -6.51 -7.68
C PRO A 99 4.34 -6.48 -7.67
N GLN A 100 4.98 -5.54 -8.38
CA GLN A 100 6.43 -5.33 -8.39
C GLN A 100 7.02 -5.07 -7.00
N TRP A 101 6.26 -4.41 -6.12
CA TRP A 101 6.71 -4.07 -4.77
C TRP A 101 6.64 -5.27 -3.83
N ALA A 102 5.82 -6.28 -4.13
CA ALA A 102 5.86 -7.56 -3.42
C ALA A 102 7.14 -8.38 -3.75
N PHE A 103 7.71 -8.23 -4.96
CA PHE A 103 8.91 -8.96 -5.38
C PHE A 103 10.20 -8.45 -4.74
N GLY A 104 10.37 -7.13 -4.57
CA GLY A 104 11.61 -6.52 -4.08
C GLY A 104 12.02 -6.93 -2.66
N PRO A 105 11.17 -6.76 -1.63
CA PRO A 105 11.45 -7.18 -0.27
C PRO A 105 11.63 -8.70 -0.15
N LEU A 106 10.90 -9.50 -0.95
CA LEU A 106 11.12 -10.96 -1.05
C LEU A 106 12.52 -11.28 -1.57
N ARG A 107 12.93 -10.67 -2.68
CA ARG A 107 14.27 -10.87 -3.24
C ARG A 107 15.35 -10.48 -2.25
N ARG A 108 15.19 -9.39 -1.48
CA ARG A 108 16.16 -9.00 -0.45
C ARG A 108 16.25 -9.98 0.71
N ALA A 109 15.10 -10.37 1.27
CA ALA A 109 15.05 -11.37 2.32
C ALA A 109 15.69 -12.70 1.87
N CYS A 110 15.62 -13.00 0.57
CA CYS A 110 16.22 -14.19 -0.02
C CYS A 110 17.67 -14.02 -0.50
N ASN A 111 18.10 -12.81 -0.87
CA ASN A 111 19.46 -12.51 -1.34
C ASN A 111 20.49 -12.74 -0.23
N MET A 112 20.10 -12.68 1.05
CA MET A 112 20.98 -13.01 2.18
C MET A 112 21.30 -14.51 2.33
N ARG A 113 20.64 -15.42 1.59
CA ARG A 113 20.79 -16.89 1.79
C ARG A 113 20.91 -17.73 0.52
N TYR A 114 21.37 -17.16 -0.60
CA TYR A 114 21.44 -17.85 -1.90
C TYR A 114 20.07 -18.38 -2.37
N GLY A 115 19.22 -17.43 -2.80
CA GLY A 115 18.40 -17.65 -3.98
C GLY A 115 17.11 -18.42 -3.79
N CYS A 116 16.22 -18.01 -2.89
CA CYS A 116 14.83 -18.48 -2.93
C CYS A 116 14.15 -18.11 -4.27
N ASP A 117 13.00 -18.71 -4.57
CA ASP A 117 12.18 -18.36 -5.72
C ASP A 117 10.72 -18.15 -5.30
N VAL A 118 9.97 -17.34 -6.05
CA VAL A 118 8.59 -17.01 -5.73
C VAL A 118 7.71 -18.25 -5.96
N ALA A 119 7.01 -18.69 -4.91
CA ALA A 119 6.09 -19.80 -4.97
C ALA A 119 4.69 -19.36 -5.39
N VAL A 120 4.28 -18.17 -4.95
CA VAL A 120 2.96 -17.61 -5.21
C VAL A 120 3.00 -16.09 -5.12
N LEU A 121 2.30 -15.44 -6.04
CA LEU A 121 1.94 -14.04 -6.02
C LEU A 121 0.42 -13.97 -5.97
N TYR A 122 -0.13 -13.21 -5.04
CA TYR A 122 -1.55 -13.21 -4.74
C TYR A 122 -2.05 -11.80 -4.49
N LYS A 123 -3.35 -11.60 -4.74
CA LYS A 123 -4.04 -10.31 -4.71
C LYS A 123 -5.34 -10.48 -3.95
N ASN A 124 -5.61 -9.58 -3.00
CA ASN A 124 -6.88 -9.53 -2.27
C ASN A 124 -7.33 -10.91 -1.73
N THR A 125 -6.40 -11.75 -1.30
CA THR A 125 -6.67 -13.10 -0.77
C THR A 125 -5.67 -13.48 0.33
N CYS A 126 -5.90 -14.61 0.98
CA CYS A 126 -4.98 -15.21 1.93
C CYS A 126 -4.36 -16.47 1.35
N VAL A 127 -3.09 -16.71 1.68
CA VAL A 127 -2.37 -17.93 1.33
C VAL A 127 -1.85 -18.58 2.60
N ALA A 128 -2.08 -19.88 2.72
CA ALA A 128 -1.60 -20.71 3.82
C ALA A 128 -0.60 -21.76 3.32
N ILE A 129 0.37 -22.10 4.16
CA ILE A 129 1.31 -23.20 3.95
C ILE A 129 1.04 -24.26 5.01
N ALA A 130 0.70 -25.47 4.58
CA ALA A 130 0.67 -26.64 5.44
C ALA A 130 1.95 -27.46 5.26
N ARG A 131 2.55 -27.90 6.37
CA ARG A 131 3.72 -28.77 6.34
C ARG A 131 3.36 -30.22 6.66
N GLY A 132 3.91 -31.13 5.87
CA GLY A 132 3.91 -32.56 6.18
C GLY A 132 5.06 -32.93 7.13
N ASP A 133 4.93 -34.07 7.79
CA ASP A 133 5.91 -34.69 8.69
C ASP A 133 7.30 -34.88 8.06
N ARG A 134 7.36 -35.12 6.74
CA ARG A 134 8.63 -35.25 5.98
C ARG A 134 9.14 -33.93 5.40
N GLY A 135 8.63 -32.80 5.88
CA GLY A 135 9.01 -31.45 5.47
C GLY A 135 8.43 -31.00 4.12
N GLN A 136 7.47 -31.74 3.57
CA GLN A 136 6.69 -31.34 2.37
C GLN A 136 5.91 -30.06 2.66
N MET A 137 5.64 -29.24 1.64
CA MET A 137 4.90 -27.99 1.77
C MET A 137 3.77 -27.94 0.76
N PHE A 138 2.58 -27.60 1.23
CA PHE A 138 1.36 -27.50 0.43
C PHE A 138 0.79 -26.10 0.60
N LEU A 139 0.68 -25.37 -0.49
CA LEU A 139 0.13 -24.02 -0.52
C LEU A 139 -1.32 -24.07 -1.02
N ALA A 140 -2.19 -23.32 -0.37
CA ALA A 140 -3.54 -23.05 -0.84
C ALA A 140 -3.93 -21.61 -0.50
N ASP A 141 -4.85 -21.07 -1.30
CA ASP A 141 -5.38 -19.73 -1.13
C ASP A 141 -6.90 -19.75 -0.94
N ASP A 142 -7.39 -18.76 -0.21
CA ASP A 142 -8.81 -18.47 -0.08
C ASP A 142 -8.97 -17.03 0.44
N PRO A 143 -10.02 -16.29 0.06
CA PRO A 143 -10.33 -14.99 0.65
C PRO A 143 -10.48 -15.03 2.17
N LYS A 144 -10.83 -16.18 2.75
CA LYS A 144 -11.00 -16.40 4.19
C LYS A 144 -9.80 -17.17 4.77
N PRO A 145 -9.08 -16.60 5.74
CA PRO A 145 -7.88 -17.24 6.30
C PRO A 145 -8.06 -18.66 6.87
N GLN A 146 -9.19 -19.02 7.50
CA GLN A 146 -9.43 -20.42 7.93
C GLN A 146 -9.63 -21.35 6.76
N GLN A 147 -10.30 -20.90 5.70
CA GLN A 147 -10.54 -21.71 4.51
C GLN A 147 -9.24 -21.96 3.76
N ALA A 148 -8.37 -20.95 3.64
CA ALA A 148 -7.02 -21.11 3.11
C ALA A 148 -6.22 -22.14 3.94
N SER A 149 -6.28 -22.03 5.27
CA SER A 149 -5.59 -22.96 6.19
C SER A 149 -6.14 -24.40 6.09
N ALA A 150 -7.46 -24.54 5.99
CA ALA A 150 -8.12 -25.83 5.84
C ALA A 150 -7.79 -26.46 4.48
N ALA A 151 -7.82 -25.69 3.40
CA ALA A 151 -7.49 -26.15 2.05
C ALA A 151 -6.02 -26.61 1.96
N ALA A 152 -5.08 -25.87 2.56
CA ALA A 152 -3.67 -26.26 2.60
C ALA A 152 -3.49 -27.57 3.40
N SER A 153 -4.13 -27.67 4.57
CA SER A 153 -4.09 -28.88 5.40
C SER A 153 -4.70 -30.09 4.70
N GLN A 154 -5.81 -29.88 3.98
CA GLN A 154 -6.48 -30.92 3.18
C GLN A 154 -5.60 -31.39 2.01
N ALA A 155 -4.98 -30.47 1.28
CA ALA A 155 -4.05 -30.80 0.20
C ALA A 155 -2.86 -31.63 0.71
N CYS A 156 -2.32 -31.28 1.88
CA CYS A 156 -1.28 -32.06 2.55
C CYS A 156 -1.76 -33.48 2.92
N ALA A 157 -2.94 -33.59 3.52
CA ALA A 157 -3.49 -34.88 3.95
C ALA A 157 -3.78 -35.80 2.75
N GLN A 158 -4.33 -35.24 1.66
CA GLN A 158 -4.59 -35.98 0.41
C GLN A 158 -3.32 -36.50 -0.26
N ALA A 159 -2.21 -35.78 -0.09
CA ALA A 159 -0.90 -36.21 -0.58
C ALA A 159 -0.20 -37.23 0.33
N GLY A 160 -0.87 -37.70 1.40
CA GLY A 160 -0.33 -38.68 2.35
C GLY A 160 0.67 -38.09 3.34
N GLY A 161 0.69 -36.77 3.54
CA GLY A 161 1.51 -36.13 4.56
C GLY A 161 1.00 -36.44 5.98
N GLY A 162 1.90 -36.75 6.91
CA GLY A 162 1.58 -36.86 8.33
C GLY A 162 1.54 -35.48 9.00
N ALA A 163 0.71 -35.31 10.04
CA ALA A 163 0.66 -34.10 10.88
C ALA A 163 0.50 -32.76 10.13
N CYS A 164 -0.31 -32.75 9.07
CA CYS A 164 -0.62 -31.58 8.24
C CYS A 164 -1.22 -30.42 9.03
N LYS A 165 -0.35 -29.51 9.47
CA LYS A 165 -0.71 -28.32 10.24
C LYS A 165 -0.21 -27.07 9.53
N VAL A 166 -1.01 -26.01 9.63
CA VAL A 166 -0.65 -24.65 9.25
C VAL A 166 -0.28 -23.91 10.52
N ALA A 167 0.98 -23.48 10.65
CA ALA A 167 1.37 -22.64 11.76
C ALA A 167 0.83 -21.21 11.56
N LYS A 168 0.65 -20.46 12.65
CA LYS A 168 0.07 -19.10 12.57
C LYS A 168 0.93 -18.14 11.72
N ASN A 169 2.24 -18.32 11.70
CA ASN A 169 3.19 -17.57 10.87
C ASN A 169 3.28 -18.06 9.42
N GLU A 170 2.53 -19.11 9.06
CA GLU A 170 2.47 -19.70 7.72
C GLU A 170 1.17 -19.37 6.99
N LEU A 171 0.44 -18.39 7.52
CA LEU A 171 -0.77 -17.82 6.95
C LEU A 171 -0.53 -16.32 6.74
N THR A 172 -0.67 -15.87 5.51
CA THR A 172 -0.43 -14.48 5.12
C THR A 172 -1.55 -13.99 4.22
N CYS A 173 -1.91 -12.71 4.31
CA CYS A 173 -3.02 -12.11 3.57
C CYS A 173 -2.63 -10.76 2.97
N SER A 174 -3.28 -10.35 1.87
CA SER A 174 -3.07 -9.06 1.18
C SER A 174 -4.40 -8.51 0.70
N GLY A 175 -4.69 -7.20 0.82
CA GLY A 175 -6.02 -6.57 0.53
C GLY A 175 -6.51 -5.66 1.66
N PHE A 176 -7.56 -4.90 1.36
CA PHE A 176 -8.11 -3.86 2.23
C PHE A 176 -8.70 -4.45 3.52
N ASP A 177 -8.18 -4.01 4.67
CA ASP A 177 -8.66 -4.32 6.02
C ASP A 177 -9.18 -5.77 6.20
N TYR A 178 -8.30 -6.79 6.04
CA TYR A 178 -8.68 -8.18 6.28
C TYR A 178 -9.30 -8.35 7.66
N ILE A 179 -10.55 -8.73 7.57
CA ILE A 179 -11.43 -9.11 8.62
C ILE A 179 -10.89 -10.41 9.27
N ASP A 180 -10.68 -10.39 10.60
CA ASP A 180 -10.40 -11.59 11.40
C ASP A 180 -11.47 -12.63 11.08
N SER A 181 -11.05 -13.74 10.53
CA SER A 181 -11.94 -14.70 9.92
C SER A 181 -12.49 -15.73 10.92
N ILE A 182 -12.13 -15.65 12.20
CA ILE A 182 -12.84 -16.36 13.27
C ILE A 182 -14.12 -15.59 13.67
N THR A 183 -14.13 -14.26 13.50
CA THR A 183 -15.17 -13.37 14.05
C THR A 183 -15.90 -12.50 13.02
N GLY A 184 -15.45 -12.46 11.76
CA GLY A 184 -16.08 -11.62 10.73
C GLY A 184 -15.81 -10.13 10.92
N GLU A 185 -14.70 -9.77 11.57
CA GLU A 185 -14.42 -8.40 11.99
C GLU A 185 -13.12 -7.78 11.35
N GLY A 186 -13.25 -6.76 10.47
CA GLY A 186 -12.19 -5.99 9.76
C GLY A 186 -10.96 -5.52 10.56
N GLY A 187 -9.74 -5.76 10.05
CA GLY A 187 -8.52 -5.06 10.47
C GLY A 187 -7.22 -5.88 10.39
N ILE A 188 -6.27 -5.35 9.64
CA ILE A 188 -4.85 -5.76 9.41
C ILE A 188 -4.18 -6.49 10.59
N GLY A 189 -3.33 -7.44 10.25
CA GLY A 189 -2.29 -7.95 11.13
C GLY A 189 -1.59 -6.84 11.92
N GLN A 190 -1.32 -7.12 13.19
CA GLN A 190 -0.94 -6.19 14.26
C GLN A 190 -2.09 -5.33 14.80
N LYS A 191 -2.56 -5.77 15.97
CA LYS A 191 -3.46 -5.08 16.91
C LYS A 191 -3.01 -3.61 17.12
N SER A 192 -3.48 -2.67 16.31
CA SER A 192 -3.51 -1.27 16.70
C SER A 192 -4.84 -1.00 17.42
N LEU A 193 -4.81 -0.31 18.56
CA LEU A 193 -6.02 0.08 19.31
C LEU A 193 -6.98 0.92 18.45
N PHE A 194 -6.48 1.52 17.37
CA PHE A 194 -7.20 2.39 16.45
C PHE A 194 -8.22 1.64 15.57
N SER A 195 -7.96 0.38 15.20
CA SER A 195 -8.89 -0.39 14.36
C SER A 195 -10.17 -0.79 15.11
N LYS A 196 -10.08 -1.06 16.42
CA LYS A 196 -11.23 -1.31 17.30
C LYS A 196 -12.14 -0.09 17.46
N TRP A 197 -11.57 1.11 17.53
CA TRP A 197 -12.34 2.36 17.60
C TRP A 197 -13.05 2.69 16.29
N ARG A 198 -12.49 2.26 15.15
CA ARG A 198 -13.10 2.45 13.82
C ARG A 198 -14.36 1.59 13.66
N LYS A 199 -14.33 0.30 14.03
CA LYS A 199 -15.49 -0.61 13.91
C LYS A 199 -16.79 -0.08 14.53
N LEU A 200 -16.71 0.53 15.72
CA LEU A 200 -17.89 1.05 16.43
C LEU A 200 -18.59 2.22 15.69
N ARG A 201 -17.91 2.88 14.74
CA ARG A 201 -18.45 4.01 13.97
C ARG A 201 -18.99 3.62 12.58
N PHE A 202 -18.48 2.54 11.98
CA PHE A 202 -18.70 2.25 10.55
C PHE A 202 -19.70 1.12 10.25
N ASP A 203 -20.16 0.38 11.26
CA ASP A 203 -21.24 -0.61 11.09
C ASP A 203 -22.58 0.02 10.65
N MET A 204 -22.69 1.35 10.70
CA MET A 204 -23.82 2.11 10.14
C MET A 204 -23.60 2.62 8.71
N ALA A 205 -22.37 2.68 8.19
CA ALA A 205 -22.07 3.23 6.87
C ALA A 205 -22.12 2.18 5.75
N ALA A 206 -21.75 0.93 6.03
CA ALA A 206 -21.76 -0.15 5.04
C ALA A 206 -23.18 -0.57 4.58
N LYS A 207 -24.22 -0.22 5.34
CA LYS A 207 -25.62 -0.53 4.99
C LYS A 207 -26.30 0.52 4.09
N VAL A 208 -25.65 1.64 3.78
CA VAL A 208 -26.31 2.79 3.11
C VAL A 208 -25.70 3.15 1.74
N GLY A 209 -24.51 2.69 1.40
CA GLY A 209 -23.88 2.94 0.09
C GLY A 209 -23.87 1.69 -0.78
N GLY A 210 -24.52 1.73 -1.94
CA GLY A 210 -24.61 0.62 -2.90
C GLY A 210 -23.26 0.02 -3.33
N ASP A 211 -23.36 -1.17 -3.90
CA ASP A 211 -22.32 -2.07 -4.41
C ASP A 211 -20.88 -1.54 -4.35
N ILE A 212 -20.21 -1.90 -3.26
CA ILE A 212 -18.78 -1.72 -3.07
C ILE A 212 -18.06 -2.77 -3.93
N VAL A 213 -17.40 -2.33 -5.00
CA VAL A 213 -16.58 -3.19 -5.87
C VAL A 213 -15.27 -3.51 -5.15
N VAL A 214 -15.24 -4.62 -4.40
CA VAL A 214 -13.98 -5.21 -3.94
C VAL A 214 -13.35 -5.92 -5.12
N GLN A 215 -12.12 -5.53 -5.48
CA GLN A 215 -11.37 -6.18 -6.55
C GLN A 215 -11.23 -7.69 -6.26
N PRO A 216 -11.42 -8.56 -7.27
CA PRO A 216 -11.55 -9.99 -7.03
C PRO A 216 -10.27 -10.61 -6.48
N PRO A 217 -10.39 -11.60 -5.57
CA PRO A 217 -9.26 -12.37 -5.06
C PRO A 217 -8.61 -13.16 -6.20
N ALA A 218 -7.28 -13.24 -6.19
CA ALA A 218 -6.54 -14.06 -7.14
C ALA A 218 -5.21 -14.56 -6.55
N ALA A 219 -4.78 -15.75 -6.96
CA ALA A 219 -3.45 -16.28 -6.66
C ALA A 219 -2.85 -16.95 -7.90
N THR A 220 -1.61 -16.60 -8.20
CA THR A 220 -0.81 -17.20 -9.26
C THR A 220 0.34 -17.97 -8.64
N TYR A 221 0.42 -19.27 -8.93
CA TYR A 221 1.45 -20.16 -8.39
C TYR A 221 2.53 -20.49 -9.41
N ASN A 222 3.78 -20.61 -8.96
CA ASN A 222 4.83 -21.26 -9.74
C ASN A 222 4.62 -22.79 -9.72
N PRO A 223 4.23 -23.42 -10.85
CA PRO A 223 3.87 -24.83 -10.87
C PRO A 223 5.08 -25.77 -10.72
N ARG A 224 6.30 -25.31 -11.08
CA ARG A 224 7.53 -26.10 -10.91
C ARG A 224 7.94 -26.12 -9.45
N LEU A 225 8.00 -24.95 -8.83
CA LEU A 225 8.32 -24.84 -7.41
C LEU A 225 7.26 -25.55 -6.55
N ARG A 226 5.96 -25.37 -6.82
CA ARG A 226 4.90 -26.06 -6.07
C ARG A 226 5.02 -27.59 -6.15
N ARG A 227 5.36 -28.14 -7.32
CA ARG A 227 5.62 -29.59 -7.48
C ARG A 227 6.85 -30.04 -6.70
N ALA A 228 7.94 -29.27 -6.77
CA ALA A 228 9.11 -29.54 -5.97
C ALA A 228 8.74 -29.54 -4.49
N LEU A 229 8.14 -28.47 -3.96
CA LEU A 229 7.77 -28.32 -2.55
C LEU A 229 6.88 -29.43 -1.99
N ALA A 230 6.04 -30.06 -2.82
CA ALA A 230 5.22 -31.20 -2.42
C ALA A 230 6.02 -32.50 -2.16
N GLN A 231 7.30 -32.56 -2.56
CA GLN A 231 8.18 -33.69 -2.32
C GLN A 231 8.80 -33.64 -0.90
N PRO A 232 9.12 -34.80 -0.31
CA PRO A 232 9.90 -34.89 0.93
C PRO A 232 11.16 -34.02 0.90
N LYS A 233 11.54 -33.44 2.04
CA LYS A 233 12.72 -32.57 2.13
C LYS A 233 14.01 -33.29 1.68
N ALA A 234 14.13 -34.59 1.99
CA ALA A 234 15.27 -35.41 1.58
C ALA A 234 15.43 -35.46 0.04
N ASP A 235 14.31 -35.57 -0.69
CA ASP A 235 14.30 -35.69 -2.15
C ASP A 235 14.64 -34.37 -2.86
N ARG A 236 14.57 -33.25 -2.12
CA ARG A 236 14.81 -31.90 -2.64
C ARG A 236 16.18 -31.34 -2.27
N ALA A 237 16.94 -32.03 -1.43
CA ALA A 237 18.21 -31.52 -0.91
C ALA A 237 19.23 -31.18 -2.01
N GLY A 238 19.13 -31.82 -3.18
CA GLY A 238 19.97 -31.54 -4.36
C GLY A 238 19.40 -30.52 -5.36
N LEU A 239 18.17 -30.03 -5.17
CA LEU A 239 17.56 -29.06 -6.07
C LEU A 239 18.19 -27.69 -5.87
N ARG A 240 18.53 -27.03 -6.99
CA ARG A 240 18.84 -25.60 -6.98
C ARG A 240 17.60 -24.83 -7.40
N ASN A 241 17.44 -23.62 -6.89
CA ASN A 241 16.26 -22.81 -7.23
C ASN A 241 16.15 -22.50 -8.72
N ARG A 242 17.27 -22.42 -9.44
CA ARG A 242 17.27 -22.31 -10.91
C ARG A 242 16.57 -23.47 -11.61
N ASP A 243 16.54 -24.66 -11.00
CA ASP A 243 15.94 -25.87 -11.57
C ASP A 243 14.39 -25.83 -11.44
N VAL A 244 13.86 -25.00 -10.53
CA VAL A 244 12.42 -24.83 -10.27
C VAL A 244 11.89 -23.45 -10.65
N ARG A 245 12.75 -22.61 -11.24
CA ARG A 245 12.40 -21.28 -11.72
C ARG A 245 11.52 -21.33 -12.95
N ASP A 246 10.52 -20.46 -12.97
CA ASP A 246 9.53 -20.34 -14.04
C ASP A 246 9.11 -18.88 -14.24
N ASP A 247 10.04 -18.03 -14.67
CA ASP A 247 9.75 -16.60 -14.89
C ASP A 247 8.60 -16.35 -15.89
N ALA A 248 8.39 -17.30 -16.82
CA ALA A 248 7.32 -17.25 -17.80
C ALA A 248 5.92 -17.36 -17.17
N VAL A 249 5.78 -17.90 -15.95
CA VAL A 249 4.50 -17.91 -15.24
C VAL A 249 4.09 -16.48 -14.86
N TRP A 250 5.05 -15.65 -14.47
CA TRP A 250 4.82 -14.28 -14.03
C TRP A 250 4.45 -13.38 -15.20
N SER A 251 5.21 -13.48 -16.31
CA SER A 251 4.88 -12.74 -17.53
C SER A 251 3.52 -13.13 -18.11
N ARG A 252 3.14 -14.41 -18.10
CA ARG A 252 1.81 -14.86 -18.58
C ARG A 252 0.65 -14.34 -17.73
N ALA A 253 0.89 -14.14 -16.44
CA ALA A 253 -0.09 -13.54 -15.54
C ALA A 253 -0.16 -12.00 -15.67
N GLY A 254 0.66 -11.39 -16.54
CA GLY A 254 0.80 -9.93 -16.61
C GLY A 254 1.56 -9.35 -15.41
N LEU A 255 2.22 -10.21 -14.63
CA LEU A 255 2.90 -9.89 -13.39
C LEU A 255 4.40 -9.93 -13.62
N THR A 256 4.90 -9.14 -14.57
CA THR A 256 6.34 -9.13 -14.85
C THR A 256 7.05 -8.51 -13.66
N PRO A 257 7.98 -9.21 -12.99
CA PRO A 257 8.81 -8.57 -11.98
C PRO A 257 9.60 -7.47 -12.71
N ALA A 258 9.36 -6.21 -12.35
CA ALA A 258 10.22 -5.13 -12.81
C ALA A 258 11.68 -5.48 -12.44
N PRO A 259 12.67 -5.15 -13.29
CA PRO A 259 14.06 -5.29 -12.89
C PRO A 259 14.24 -4.53 -11.56
N ASP A 260 14.81 -5.21 -10.57
CA ASP A 260 15.16 -4.58 -9.30
C ASP A 260 16.30 -3.60 -9.61
N LEU A 261 15.93 -2.34 -9.78
CA LEU A 261 16.80 -1.23 -10.10
C LEU A 261 17.13 -0.49 -8.82
N TRP A 262 18.39 -0.19 -8.65
CA TRP A 262 18.95 0.66 -7.62
C TRP A 262 19.34 1.98 -8.26
N LEU A 263 18.82 3.05 -7.68
CA LEU A 263 19.17 4.42 -7.96
C LEU A 263 20.01 4.93 -6.78
N ALA A 264 21.19 5.45 -7.06
CA ALA A 264 22.00 6.17 -6.09
C ALA A 264 22.24 7.59 -6.57
N PHE A 265 22.12 8.55 -5.66
CA PHE A 265 22.41 9.95 -5.93
C PHE A 265 23.58 10.41 -5.05
N ALA A 266 24.62 10.88 -5.73
CA ALA A 266 25.81 11.46 -5.14
C ALA A 266 25.79 12.99 -5.31
N PHE A 267 26.32 13.69 -4.32
CA PHE A 267 26.42 15.14 -4.30
C PHE A 267 27.75 15.59 -3.68
N SER A 268 28.34 16.67 -4.20
CA SER A 268 29.53 17.32 -3.63
C SER A 268 29.23 18.74 -3.18
N GLY A 269 29.97 19.25 -2.20
CA GLY A 269 29.77 20.62 -1.70
C GLY A 269 30.05 21.72 -2.73
N SER A 270 30.70 21.38 -3.85
CA SER A 270 30.95 22.26 -5.00
C SER A 270 29.77 22.33 -5.99
N GLY A 271 28.75 21.48 -5.81
CA GLY A 271 27.55 21.46 -6.65
C GLY A 271 27.53 20.36 -7.71
N GLN A 272 28.56 19.51 -7.81
CA GLN A 272 28.52 18.35 -8.72
C GLN A 272 27.54 17.29 -8.22
N ILE A 273 26.82 16.70 -9.16
CA ILE A 273 25.82 15.66 -8.93
C ILE A 273 26.16 14.42 -9.74
N GLY A 274 25.90 13.25 -9.18
CA GLY A 274 26.07 11.98 -9.89
C GLY A 274 24.90 11.04 -9.66
N LEU A 275 24.32 10.53 -10.73
CA LEU A 275 23.21 9.57 -10.67
C LEU A 275 23.66 8.19 -11.18
N GLY A 276 23.67 7.21 -10.30
CA GLY A 276 23.92 5.81 -10.63
C GLY A 276 22.62 5.02 -10.71
N LEU A 277 22.50 4.18 -11.72
CA LEU A 277 21.37 3.28 -11.94
C LEU A 277 21.95 1.90 -12.28
N ASP A 278 21.67 0.89 -11.46
CA ASP A 278 22.14 -0.48 -11.69
C ASP A 278 21.19 -1.50 -11.06
N ARG A 279 21.45 -2.80 -11.21
CA ARG A 279 20.66 -3.90 -10.62
C ARG A 279 21.09 -4.26 -9.20
N ASP A 280 22.18 -3.66 -8.74
CA ASP A 280 22.71 -3.82 -7.40
C ASP A 280 23.13 -2.48 -6.81
N ASP A 281 23.01 -2.40 -5.49
CA ASP A 281 23.20 -1.17 -4.71
C ASP A 281 24.64 -0.66 -4.79
N ASP A 282 25.63 -1.55 -4.71
CA ASP A 282 27.04 -1.17 -4.72
C ASP A 282 27.47 -0.63 -6.09
N SER A 283 27.01 -1.26 -7.19
CA SER A 283 27.25 -0.77 -8.54
C SER A 283 26.53 0.56 -8.81
N ALA A 284 25.30 0.73 -8.31
CA ALA A 284 24.60 2.01 -8.40
C ALA A 284 25.36 3.11 -7.64
N VAL A 285 25.82 2.84 -6.41
CA VAL A 285 26.64 3.77 -5.61
C VAL A 285 27.96 4.10 -6.31
N SER A 286 28.64 3.09 -6.84
CA SER A 286 29.90 3.25 -7.58
C SER A 286 29.70 4.12 -8.83
N ALA A 287 28.64 3.86 -9.60
CA ALA A 287 28.28 4.64 -10.77
C ALA A 287 27.92 6.09 -10.41
N ALA A 288 27.19 6.31 -9.30
CA ALA A 288 26.86 7.65 -8.82
C ALA A 288 28.11 8.45 -8.45
N ARG A 289 29.03 7.85 -7.67
CA ARG A 289 30.31 8.49 -7.32
C ARG A 289 31.16 8.77 -8.54
N SER A 290 31.27 7.81 -9.46
CA SER A 290 32.06 7.96 -10.68
C SER A 290 31.54 9.10 -11.57
N LYS A 291 30.23 9.36 -11.60
CA LYS A 291 29.62 10.46 -12.36
C LYS A 291 29.71 11.81 -11.67
N CYS A 292 29.72 11.83 -10.34
CA CYS A 292 29.89 13.07 -9.55
C CYS A 292 31.32 13.64 -9.67
N GLN A 293 32.32 12.80 -9.99
CA GLN A 293 33.69 13.18 -10.41
C GLN A 293 34.54 13.97 -9.39
N GLU A 294 34.04 14.20 -8.17
CA GLU A 294 34.79 14.88 -7.10
C GLU A 294 35.19 13.94 -5.95
N ARG A 295 36.27 14.30 -5.24
CA ARG A 295 36.76 13.51 -4.10
C ARG A 295 35.83 13.58 -2.88
N ASP A 296 35.05 14.64 -2.75
CA ASP A 296 34.12 14.90 -1.66
C ASP A 296 32.67 14.51 -1.99
N CYS A 297 32.45 13.72 -3.06
CA CYS A 297 31.12 13.23 -3.40
C CYS A 297 30.58 12.26 -2.33
N GLU A 298 29.53 12.70 -1.63
CA GLU A 298 28.79 11.90 -0.67
C GLU A 298 27.53 11.31 -1.30
N ILE A 299 27.12 10.12 -0.85
CA ILE A 299 25.85 9.52 -1.29
C ILE A 299 24.73 10.10 -0.43
N ALA A 300 23.88 10.91 -1.04
CA ALA A 300 22.74 11.53 -0.38
C ALA A 300 21.47 10.67 -0.46
N LEU A 301 21.36 9.76 -1.44
CA LEU A 301 20.21 8.85 -1.57
C LEU A 301 20.62 7.51 -2.16
N ARG A 302 19.96 6.47 -1.66
CA ARG A 302 19.93 5.12 -2.23
C ARG A 302 18.47 4.69 -2.25
N ALA A 303 17.86 4.66 -3.42
CA ALA A 303 16.47 4.25 -3.62
C ALA A 303 16.45 3.02 -4.52
N HIS A 304 15.57 2.06 -4.25
CA HIS A 304 15.38 0.90 -5.11
C HIS A 304 14.00 0.93 -5.78
N SER A 305 13.77 0.08 -6.78
CA SER A 305 12.48 -0.06 -7.47
C SER A 305 11.33 -0.15 -6.49
N GLY A 306 10.35 0.72 -6.64
CA GLY A 306 9.19 0.85 -5.75
C GLY A 306 9.36 1.73 -4.53
N GLN A 307 10.49 2.41 -4.39
CA GLN A 307 10.64 3.53 -3.48
C GLN A 307 10.45 4.84 -4.24
N CYS A 308 9.70 5.75 -3.64
CA CYS A 308 9.58 7.12 -4.13
C CYS A 308 10.56 8.00 -3.39
N TYR A 309 11.23 8.88 -4.11
CA TYR A 309 12.25 9.77 -3.57
C TYR A 309 11.99 11.19 -4.02
N ALA A 310 12.52 12.14 -3.26
CA ALA A 310 12.61 13.51 -3.71
C ALA A 310 14.00 14.05 -3.41
N ILE A 311 14.51 14.87 -4.32
CA ILE A 311 15.77 15.59 -4.16
C ILE A 311 15.41 17.06 -4.11
N VAL A 312 15.82 17.71 -3.02
CA VAL A 312 15.61 19.13 -2.77
C VAL A 312 16.98 19.79 -2.67
N GLN A 313 17.12 20.92 -3.34
CA GLN A 313 18.33 21.74 -3.30
C GLN A 313 18.02 23.07 -2.66
N GLY A 314 18.94 23.57 -1.84
CA GLY A 314 18.89 24.90 -1.23
C GLY A 314 20.30 25.47 -1.06
N VAL A 315 20.38 26.66 -0.46
CA VAL A 315 21.63 27.35 -0.18
C VAL A 315 21.88 27.32 1.33
N SER A 316 22.98 26.71 1.75
CA SER A 316 23.41 26.71 3.16
C SER A 316 23.84 28.10 3.63
N PRO A 317 23.89 28.36 4.96
CA PRO A 317 24.39 29.63 5.52
C PRO A 317 25.81 30.00 5.06
N GLN A 318 26.62 29.02 4.65
CA GLN A 318 27.98 29.22 4.11
C GLN A 318 28.00 29.48 2.60
N ALA A 319 26.86 29.80 1.99
CA ALA A 319 26.67 30.03 0.56
C ALA A 319 27.09 28.82 -0.32
N ARG A 320 27.06 27.60 0.24
CA ARG A 320 27.28 26.36 -0.50
C ARG A 320 25.96 25.71 -0.86
N LEU A 321 25.92 25.02 -2.00
CA LEU A 321 24.76 24.25 -2.40
C LEU A 321 24.56 23.10 -1.40
N HIS A 322 23.32 22.94 -0.95
CA HIS A 322 22.90 21.92 0.01
C HIS A 322 21.83 21.06 -0.65
N ALA A 323 22.10 19.77 -0.83
CA ALA A 323 21.14 18.83 -1.35
C ALA A 323 20.67 17.89 -0.25
N VAL A 324 19.35 17.72 -0.13
CA VAL A 324 18.70 16.74 0.72
C VAL A 324 17.91 15.82 -0.16
N ALA A 325 18.06 14.51 0.05
CA ALA A 325 17.26 13.53 -0.66
C ALA A 325 16.70 12.50 0.32
N LEU A 326 15.38 12.31 0.32
CA LEU A 326 14.70 11.35 1.18
C LEU A 326 13.75 10.45 0.40
N ILE A 327 13.42 9.31 1.02
CA ILE A 327 12.50 8.31 0.52
C ILE A 327 11.14 8.46 1.21
N GLY A 328 10.06 8.26 0.48
CA GLY A 328 8.67 8.21 0.94
C GLY A 328 7.90 7.08 0.24
N ARG A 329 6.65 6.85 0.67
CA ARG A 329 5.76 5.86 0.01
C ARG A 329 5.15 6.41 -1.28
N THR A 330 5.04 7.73 -1.38
CA THR A 330 4.61 8.45 -2.58
C THR A 330 5.60 9.60 -2.89
N PRO A 331 5.62 10.13 -4.12
CA PRO A 331 6.43 11.32 -4.45
C PRO A 331 6.12 12.51 -3.55
N GLU A 332 4.85 12.73 -3.20
CA GLU A 332 4.41 13.85 -2.36
C GLU A 332 4.91 13.70 -0.92
N GLU A 333 4.88 12.48 -0.36
CA GLU A 333 5.45 12.21 0.96
C GLU A 333 6.96 12.45 0.98
N ALA A 334 7.67 11.95 -0.02
CA ALA A 334 9.12 12.12 -0.16
C ALA A 334 9.49 13.60 -0.32
N GLN A 335 8.73 14.34 -1.15
CA GLN A 335 8.90 15.78 -1.37
C GLN A 335 8.71 16.57 -0.08
N LYS A 336 7.61 16.33 0.64
CA LYS A 336 7.29 17.04 1.87
C LYS A 336 8.35 16.79 2.95
N ALA A 337 8.82 15.55 3.07
CA ALA A 337 9.90 15.20 4.00
C ALA A 337 11.21 15.90 3.62
N SER A 338 11.59 15.86 2.34
CA SER A 338 12.84 16.43 1.84
C SER A 338 12.87 17.96 1.97
N LEU A 339 11.76 18.63 1.64
CA LEU A 339 11.62 20.08 1.82
C LEU A 339 11.74 20.49 3.28
N LYS A 340 11.10 19.74 4.18
CA LYS A 340 11.17 20.01 5.62
C LYS A 340 12.60 19.88 6.15
N GLN A 341 13.36 18.88 5.70
CA GLN A 341 14.74 18.70 6.14
C GLN A 341 15.68 19.73 5.50
N CYS A 342 15.49 20.10 4.23
CA CYS A 342 16.25 21.18 3.60
C CYS A 342 16.04 22.51 4.34
N ALA A 343 14.79 22.86 4.67
CA ALA A 343 14.46 24.10 5.36
C ALA A 343 15.05 24.19 6.79
N ALA A 344 15.51 23.08 7.36
CA ALA A 344 16.20 23.08 8.64
C ALA A 344 17.69 23.49 8.54
N GLY A 345 18.29 23.41 7.35
CA GLY A 345 19.72 23.64 7.13
C GLY A 345 20.08 24.60 6.00
N ALA A 346 19.11 25.05 5.21
CA ALA A 346 19.31 25.89 4.03
C ALA A 346 18.12 26.85 3.77
N SER A 347 18.39 27.94 3.05
CA SER A 347 17.36 28.81 2.45
C SER A 347 17.07 28.40 1.00
N ASP A 348 15.99 28.93 0.44
CA ASP A 348 15.64 28.79 -0.99
C ASP A 348 15.49 27.33 -1.46
N CYS A 349 15.00 26.47 -0.56
CA CYS A 349 14.79 25.05 -0.83
C CYS A 349 13.75 24.85 -1.94
N SER A 350 14.18 24.21 -3.02
CA SER A 350 13.37 23.89 -4.19
C SER A 350 13.49 22.42 -4.53
N VAL A 351 12.41 21.84 -5.03
CA VAL A 351 12.35 20.44 -5.44
C VAL A 351 12.99 20.32 -6.82
N ALA A 352 14.08 19.58 -6.92
CA ALA A 352 14.72 19.28 -8.19
C ALA A 352 14.03 18.10 -8.89
N VAL A 353 13.69 17.06 -8.13
CA VAL A 353 12.95 15.88 -8.62
C VAL A 353 12.13 15.26 -7.48
N ALA A 354 10.98 14.70 -7.81
CA ALA A 354 10.16 13.90 -6.91
C ALA A 354 9.47 12.79 -7.73
N GLU A 355 9.99 11.57 -7.66
CA GLU A 355 9.59 10.46 -8.54
C GLU A 355 9.72 9.12 -7.82
N CYS A 356 9.15 8.07 -8.41
CA CYS A 356 9.37 6.69 -7.96
C CYS A 356 10.39 6.00 -8.87
N VAL A 357 11.22 5.13 -8.30
CA VAL A 357 12.11 4.27 -9.08
C VAL A 357 11.23 3.18 -9.71
N GLU A 358 11.06 3.20 -11.03
CA GLU A 358 10.24 2.25 -11.81
C GLU A 358 11.08 1.34 -12.70
#